data_AF-A0A1F6KLR6-F1
#
_entry.id   AF-A0A1F6KLR6-F1
#
_cell.length_a   1.000
_cell.length_b   1.000
_cell.length_c   1.000
_cell.angle_alpha   90.00
_cell.angle_beta   90.00
_cell.angle_gamma   90.00
#
_symmetry.space_group_name_H-M   'P 1'
#
loop_
_entity.id
_entity.type
_entity.pdbx_description
1 polymer ?
#
loop_
_entity_poly.entity_id
_entity_poly.type
_entity_poly.pdbx_seq_one_letter_code
_entity_poly.pdbx_strand_id
1 'polypeptide(L)'
;MARSSKKNNRNLAILLFIGAAIFATVALASQKTSWFNFAKGPADTPALTNLNSAGDIVTTTNPDGTMGPATFSKNASNALPSYLKGTLFFNVSSEEGNVLGANSNKTSAVSDFVNLFIVIKKIEVHIAQQGDPKTNTKPQRLSRWETLDLATPISVDLLKLADEDSPVLVAVSKLAAGRYTQVRLYIDEAFGELANEDVVQFKIPGKNGIVKVVKSFKIDAGGQTTLTMEFDPLKSIKKSGNDYILKPVIGKMQVE
;
A
#
# COMPACT_ATOMS: atom_id res chain seq x y z
N MET A 1 23.88 63.77 36.65
CA MET A 1 23.21 62.47 36.86
C MET A 1 22.05 62.35 35.89
N ALA A 2 22.10 61.39 34.95
CA ALA A 2 20.95 60.70 34.33
C ALA A 2 21.46 59.89 33.12
N ARG A 3 21.60 58.57 33.31
CA ARG A 3 21.87 57.59 32.24
C ARG A 3 20.56 57.37 31.47
N SER A 4 20.57 57.54 30.16
CA SER A 4 19.46 57.12 29.28
C SER A 4 19.88 55.87 28.50
N SER A 5 19.20 54.77 28.82
CA SER A 5 19.38 53.42 28.27
C SER A 5 18.60 53.28 26.97
N LYS A 6 19.29 53.14 25.83
CA LYS A 6 18.67 52.82 24.53
C LYS A 6 18.58 51.30 24.38
N LYS A 7 17.38 50.75 24.56
CA LYS A 7 17.07 49.31 24.35
C LYS A 7 17.10 48.97 22.86
N ASN A 8 17.83 47.91 22.53
CA ASN A 8 17.85 47.27 21.22
C ASN A 8 16.62 46.34 21.08
N ASN A 9 15.74 46.63 20.13
CA ASN A 9 14.72 45.68 19.66
C ASN A 9 15.07 45.30 18.21
N ARG A 10 15.61 44.09 18.02
CA ARG A 10 15.73 43.45 16.71
C ARG A 10 14.89 42.18 16.70
N ASN A 11 13.71 42.32 16.08
CA ASN A 11 12.96 41.36 15.27
C ASN A 11 13.09 39.87 15.60
N LEU A 12 12.06 39.36 16.29
CA LEU A 12 11.68 37.95 16.30
C LEU A 12 10.92 37.65 15.00
N ALA A 13 11.56 36.95 14.05
CA ALA A 13 10.88 36.44 12.87
C ALA A 13 10.30 35.06 13.19
N ILE A 14 8.97 35.00 13.33
CA ILE A 14 8.18 33.77 13.37
C ILE A 14 7.92 33.37 11.91
N LEU A 15 8.53 32.27 11.45
CA LEU A 15 8.19 31.64 10.18
C LEU A 15 7.08 30.61 10.42
N LEU A 16 5.84 31.03 10.18
CA LEU A 16 4.68 30.16 9.98
C LEU A 16 4.79 29.56 8.57
N PHE A 17 4.99 28.24 8.47
CA PHE A 17 4.77 27.52 7.21
C PHE A 17 3.33 27.02 7.16
N ILE A 18 2.60 27.62 6.22
CA ILE A 18 1.23 27.32 5.81
C ILE A 18 1.27 26.05 4.96
N GLY A 19 0.51 25.03 5.35
CA GLY A 19 0.19 23.86 4.53
C GLY A 19 -1.30 23.82 4.24
N ALA A 20 -1.78 24.69 3.35
CA ALA A 20 -3.13 24.63 2.82
C ALA A 20 -3.16 23.63 1.65
N ALA A 21 -3.69 22.43 1.88
CA ALA A 21 -4.05 21.51 0.80
C ALA A 21 -5.55 21.66 0.52
N ILE A 22 -5.84 22.12 -0.69
CA ILE A 22 -7.18 22.36 -1.24
C ILE A 22 -7.85 21.00 -1.49
N PHE A 23 -8.94 20.71 -0.79
CA PHE A 23 -9.82 19.59 -1.14
C PHE A 23 -10.87 20.05 -2.16
N ALA A 24 -10.76 19.56 -3.39
CA ALA A 24 -11.84 19.63 -4.36
C ALA A 24 -12.80 18.46 -4.12
N THR A 25 -14.01 18.77 -3.66
CA THR A 25 -15.12 17.82 -3.52
C THR A 25 -15.70 17.48 -4.89
N VAL A 26 -15.54 16.23 -5.32
CA VAL A 26 -16.33 15.68 -6.43
C VAL A 26 -17.51 14.94 -5.82
N ALA A 27 -18.70 15.51 -5.94
CA ALA A 27 -19.96 14.82 -5.68
C ALA A 27 -20.30 13.96 -6.90
N LEU A 28 -20.26 12.64 -6.77
CA LEU A 28 -20.87 11.74 -7.74
C LEU A 28 -22.16 11.16 -7.16
N ALA A 29 -23.26 11.45 -7.84
CA ALA A 29 -24.60 10.96 -7.53
C ALA A 29 -24.68 9.43 -7.74
N SER A 30 -25.12 8.69 -6.72
CA SER A 30 -25.39 7.26 -6.84
C SER A 30 -26.67 7.02 -7.64
N GLN A 31 -26.58 6.29 -8.75
CA GLN A 31 -27.74 5.62 -9.31
C GLN A 31 -27.84 4.21 -8.71
N LYS A 32 -28.99 3.98 -8.08
CA LYS A 32 -29.38 2.77 -7.39
C LYS A 32 -29.93 1.79 -8.41
N THR A 33 -29.20 0.70 -8.65
CA THR A 33 -29.76 -0.51 -9.26
C THR A 33 -29.50 -1.66 -8.28
N SER A 34 -30.61 -2.20 -7.78
CA SER A 34 -30.69 -3.45 -7.02
C SER A 34 -30.30 -4.65 -7.90
N TRP A 35 -30.49 -5.88 -7.39
CA TRP A 35 -30.21 -7.19 -7.99
C TRP A 35 -28.83 -7.74 -7.61
N PHE A 36 -28.73 -8.43 -6.46
CA PHE A 36 -28.49 -9.88 -6.36
C PHE A 36 -28.59 -10.32 -4.89
N ASN A 37 -29.42 -11.34 -4.62
CA ASN A 37 -29.36 -12.12 -3.40
C ASN A 37 -28.21 -13.13 -3.57
N PHE A 38 -27.14 -13.02 -2.76
CA PHE A 38 -26.19 -14.11 -2.61
C PHE A 38 -26.32 -14.72 -1.20
N ALA A 39 -26.50 -16.04 -1.22
CA ALA A 39 -26.68 -16.87 -0.05
C ALA A 39 -25.46 -16.87 0.88
N LYS A 40 -25.69 -17.16 2.16
CA LYS A 40 -24.66 -17.49 3.17
C LYS A 40 -23.59 -18.42 2.58
N GLY A 41 -22.36 -17.93 2.50
CA GLY A 41 -21.18 -18.75 2.17
C GLY A 41 -20.83 -19.73 3.30
N PRO A 42 -20.12 -20.84 2.99
CA PRO A 42 -19.81 -21.91 3.94
C PRO A 42 -18.66 -21.52 4.89
N ALA A 43 -18.64 -22.15 6.08
CA ALA A 43 -17.75 -21.87 7.22
C ALA A 43 -16.28 -22.30 7.04
N ASP A 44 -15.74 -22.26 5.82
CA ASP A 44 -14.35 -22.63 5.50
C ASP A 44 -13.55 -21.44 4.97
N THR A 45 -13.56 -20.32 5.71
CA THR A 45 -12.62 -19.22 5.45
C THR A 45 -11.22 -19.68 5.88
N PRO A 46 -10.24 -19.81 4.96
CA PRO A 46 -8.89 -20.22 5.34
C PRO A 46 -8.29 -19.21 6.32
N ALA A 47 -7.69 -19.70 7.40
CA ALA A 47 -7.06 -18.86 8.41
C ALA A 47 -6.02 -17.93 7.76
N LEU A 48 -6.14 -16.63 8.03
CA LEU A 48 -5.24 -15.61 7.50
C LEU A 48 -3.81 -15.89 7.96
N THR A 49 -2.92 -16.07 6.99
CA THR A 49 -1.49 -16.20 7.28
C THR A 49 -0.90 -14.80 7.44
N ASN A 50 -0.30 -14.50 8.59
CA ASN A 50 0.44 -13.25 8.78
C ASN A 50 1.68 -13.24 7.87
N LEU A 51 1.59 -12.56 6.73
CA LEU A 51 2.67 -12.50 5.74
C LEU A 51 3.85 -11.59 6.16
N ASN A 52 3.75 -10.95 7.34
CA ASN A 52 4.78 -10.10 7.93
C ASN A 52 5.42 -10.79 9.15
N SER A 53 5.94 -12.01 8.94
CA SER A 53 6.77 -12.70 9.92
C SER A 53 8.20 -12.11 9.90
N ALA A 54 8.80 -11.88 11.07
CA ALA A 54 10.11 -11.21 11.18
C ALA A 54 11.25 -11.94 10.44
N GLY A 55 11.09 -13.24 10.15
CA GLY A 55 12.06 -14.04 9.41
C GLY A 55 12.05 -13.82 7.90
N ASP A 56 11.05 -13.14 7.35
CA ASP A 56 10.90 -12.92 5.92
C ASP A 56 11.49 -11.59 5.43
N ILE A 57 12.02 -10.75 6.32
CA ILE A 57 12.56 -9.43 5.97
C ILE A 57 14.00 -9.61 5.46
N VAL A 58 14.18 -9.55 4.14
CA VAL A 58 15.51 -9.65 3.49
C VAL A 58 16.17 -8.27 3.48
N THR A 59 17.42 -8.19 3.97
CA THR A 59 18.24 -6.97 3.92
C THR A 59 18.67 -6.63 2.50
N THR A 60 18.67 -5.34 2.17
CA THR A 60 18.87 -4.84 0.80
C THR A 60 20.25 -4.21 0.60
N THR A 61 20.63 -3.93 -0.67
CA THR A 61 21.89 -3.28 -1.05
C THR A 61 21.75 -1.80 -1.45
N ASN A 62 20.53 -1.29 -1.64
CA ASN A 62 20.34 0.11 -2.00
C ASN A 62 20.45 1.03 -0.76
N PRO A 63 21.02 2.25 -0.89
CA PRO A 63 21.11 3.21 0.21
C PRO A 63 19.76 3.57 0.84
N ASP A 64 18.68 3.52 0.05
CA ASP A 64 17.30 3.78 0.46
C ASP A 64 16.61 2.55 1.08
N GLY A 65 17.30 1.41 1.16
CA GLY A 65 16.73 0.18 1.68
C GLY A 65 15.81 -0.56 0.72
N THR A 66 15.73 -0.16 -0.56
CA THR A 66 14.93 -0.85 -1.58
C THR A 66 15.73 -1.97 -2.29
N MET A 67 15.10 -2.80 -3.14
CA MET A 67 15.81 -3.82 -3.92
C MET A 67 15.69 -3.68 -5.43
N GLY A 68 14.68 -2.95 -5.91
CA GLY A 68 14.51 -2.59 -7.31
C GLY A 68 15.10 -1.23 -7.66
N PRO A 69 14.99 -0.83 -8.93
CA PRO A 69 15.41 0.49 -9.39
C PRO A 69 14.69 1.60 -8.63
N ALA A 70 15.32 2.77 -8.48
CA ALA A 70 14.73 3.90 -7.74
C ALA A 70 13.37 4.34 -8.32
N THR A 71 13.20 4.26 -9.64
CA THR A 71 12.00 4.68 -10.37
C THR A 71 11.57 3.62 -11.39
N PHE A 72 10.28 3.61 -11.75
CA PHE A 72 9.76 2.75 -12.82
C PHE A 72 10.54 2.90 -14.13
N SER A 73 10.93 4.12 -14.52
CA SER A 73 11.68 4.39 -15.75
C SER A 73 13.03 3.65 -15.85
N LYS A 74 13.60 3.23 -14.72
CA LYS A 74 14.88 2.49 -14.65
C LYS A 74 14.70 0.96 -14.63
N ASN A 75 13.48 0.46 -14.76
CA ASN A 75 13.19 -0.95 -14.91
C ASN A 75 13.86 -1.57 -16.13
N ALA A 76 14.36 -2.79 -15.97
CA ALA A 76 14.87 -3.58 -17.09
C ALA A 76 13.76 -3.87 -18.11
N SER A 77 12.51 -3.98 -17.66
CA SER A 77 11.34 -4.13 -18.53
C SER A 77 11.19 -3.01 -19.56
N ASN A 78 11.68 -1.79 -19.29
CA ASN A 78 11.54 -0.68 -20.23
C ASN A 78 12.43 -0.81 -21.46
N ALA A 79 13.53 -1.56 -21.36
CA ALA A 79 14.40 -1.87 -22.49
C ALA A 79 13.83 -3.01 -23.36
N LEU A 80 12.78 -3.70 -22.91
CA LEU A 80 12.19 -4.81 -23.65
C LEU A 80 11.20 -4.33 -24.73
N PRO A 81 11.18 -5.00 -25.90
CA PRO A 81 10.12 -4.86 -26.89
C PRO A 81 8.72 -5.09 -26.30
N SER A 82 7.70 -4.44 -26.87
CA SER A 82 6.30 -4.56 -26.41
C SER A 82 5.77 -5.99 -26.39
N TYR A 83 6.17 -6.82 -27.35
CA TYR A 83 5.73 -8.23 -27.44
C TYR A 83 6.30 -9.13 -26.32
N LEU A 84 7.27 -8.66 -25.54
CA LEU A 84 7.81 -9.35 -24.36
C LEU A 84 7.22 -8.83 -23.05
N LYS A 85 6.19 -7.97 -23.12
CA LYS A 85 5.61 -7.31 -21.94
C LYS A 85 4.15 -7.66 -21.78
N GLY A 86 3.69 -7.71 -20.54
CA GLY A 86 2.28 -7.67 -20.18
C GLY A 86 1.97 -6.45 -19.32
N THR A 87 0.71 -6.27 -18.98
CA THR A 87 0.25 -5.17 -18.12
C THR A 87 -0.15 -5.73 -16.76
N LEU A 88 0.45 -5.19 -15.70
CA LEU A 88 0.06 -5.46 -14.32
C LEU A 88 -0.81 -4.30 -13.82
N PHE A 89 -2.01 -4.61 -13.34
CA PHE A 89 -2.85 -3.73 -12.54
C PHE A 89 -2.65 -4.12 -11.07
N PHE A 90 -2.18 -3.17 -10.26
CA PHE A 90 -2.03 -3.38 -8.82
C PHE A 90 -3.11 -2.61 -8.09
N ASN A 91 -3.93 -3.34 -7.35
CA ASN A 91 -5.03 -2.80 -6.57
C ASN A 91 -4.80 -3.05 -5.08
N VAL A 92 -5.44 -2.23 -4.25
CA VAL A 92 -5.59 -2.45 -2.83
C VAL A 92 -7.08 -2.51 -2.49
N SER A 93 -7.46 -3.38 -1.57
CA SER A 93 -8.83 -3.47 -1.07
C SER A 93 -8.81 -3.80 0.42
N SER A 94 -9.98 -3.86 1.05
CA SER A 94 -10.13 -4.50 2.36
C SER A 94 -10.63 -5.93 2.21
N GLU A 95 -10.43 -6.74 3.25
CA GLU A 95 -11.13 -8.02 3.39
C GLU A 95 -12.64 -7.78 3.62
N GLU A 96 -13.50 -8.38 2.78
CA GLU A 96 -14.96 -8.35 2.94
C GLU A 96 -15.36 -8.94 4.31
N GLY A 97 -16.21 -8.23 5.05
CA GLY A 97 -16.81 -8.74 6.29
C GLY A 97 -16.17 -8.27 7.60
N ASN A 98 -15.12 -7.45 7.55
CA ASN A 98 -14.57 -6.76 8.73
C ASN A 98 -14.84 -5.26 8.69
N VAL A 99 -15.99 -4.89 8.10
CA VAL A 99 -16.62 -3.58 8.31
C VAL A 99 -16.80 -3.43 9.81
N LEU A 100 -16.49 -2.26 10.37
CA LEU A 100 -16.86 -1.86 11.73
C LEU A 100 -18.39 -1.70 11.82
N GLY A 101 -19.15 -2.73 11.41
CA GLY A 101 -20.57 -2.84 11.61
C GLY A 101 -20.84 -2.76 13.10
N ALA A 102 -21.90 -2.04 13.45
CA ALA A 102 -22.33 -1.58 14.77
C ALA A 102 -22.46 -2.65 15.89
N ASN A 103 -21.95 -3.87 15.71
CA ASN A 103 -21.94 -4.98 16.64
C ASN A 103 -20.57 -5.65 16.86
N SER A 104 -19.46 -5.14 16.33
CA SER A 104 -18.14 -5.58 16.80
C SER A 104 -17.94 -5.09 18.22
N ASN A 105 -17.77 -6.02 19.17
CA ASN A 105 -17.49 -5.72 20.57
C ASN A 105 -16.44 -4.59 20.66
N LYS A 106 -16.80 -3.52 21.40
CA LYS A 106 -16.11 -2.22 21.51
C LYS A 106 -14.74 -2.34 22.21
N THR A 107 -13.83 -3.11 21.62
CA THR A 107 -12.57 -3.52 22.24
C THR A 107 -11.41 -3.62 21.25
N SER A 108 -11.63 -3.37 19.96
CA SER A 108 -10.55 -3.29 18.98
C SER A 108 -9.94 -1.89 19.00
N ALA A 109 -8.60 -1.79 18.99
CA ALA A 109 -7.88 -0.51 18.96
C ALA A 109 -8.25 0.38 17.76
N VAL A 110 -8.88 -0.20 16.74
CA VAL A 110 -9.37 0.51 15.55
C VAL A 110 -10.62 1.35 15.84
N SER A 111 -11.44 0.99 16.83
CA SER A 111 -12.68 1.74 17.13
C SER A 111 -12.44 3.16 17.66
N ASP A 112 -11.20 3.48 18.03
CA ASP A 112 -10.81 4.82 18.47
C ASP A 112 -10.67 5.78 17.25
N PHE A 113 -10.52 5.24 16.04
CA PHE A 113 -10.21 6.00 14.82
C PHE A 113 -11.43 6.18 13.90
N VAL A 114 -11.55 7.37 13.30
CA VAL A 114 -12.50 7.67 12.22
C VAL A 114 -11.88 7.50 10.84
N ASN A 115 -10.56 7.65 10.72
CA ASN A 115 -9.80 7.40 9.49
C ASN A 115 -8.47 6.73 9.80
N LEU A 116 -7.98 5.89 8.88
CA LEU A 116 -6.71 5.18 9.01
C LEU A 116 -5.91 5.27 7.71
N PHE A 117 -4.93 6.15 7.65
CA PHE A 117 -4.16 6.39 6.44
C PHE A 117 -2.84 5.62 6.42
N ILE A 118 -2.52 5.08 5.25
CA ILE A 118 -1.15 4.69 4.87
C ILE A 118 -0.71 5.45 3.63
N VAL A 119 0.55 5.85 3.60
CA VAL A 119 1.16 6.49 2.44
C VAL A 119 2.12 5.49 1.78
N ILE A 120 1.74 4.98 0.61
CA ILE A 120 2.57 4.05 -0.16
C ILE A 120 3.40 4.88 -1.14
N LYS A 121 4.73 4.89 -0.97
CA LYS A 121 5.64 5.65 -1.86
C LYS A 121 6.22 4.84 -3.01
N LYS A 122 6.27 3.51 -2.87
CA LYS A 122 6.88 2.63 -3.87
C LYS A 122 6.29 1.23 -3.75
N ILE A 123 6.17 0.56 -4.89
CA ILE A 123 5.83 -0.86 -4.96
C ILE A 123 6.86 -1.54 -5.84
N GLU A 124 7.34 -2.71 -5.41
CA GLU A 124 8.27 -3.52 -6.18
C GLU A 124 7.76 -4.96 -6.33
N VAL A 125 8.07 -5.57 -7.46
CA VAL A 125 7.78 -6.97 -7.73
C VAL A 125 9.06 -7.70 -8.14
N HIS A 126 9.22 -8.94 -7.69
CA HIS A 126 10.40 -9.75 -7.98
C HIS A 126 10.12 -10.72 -9.12
N ILE A 127 10.84 -10.59 -10.24
CA ILE A 127 10.78 -11.54 -11.36
C ILE A 127 11.83 -12.65 -11.18
N ALA A 128 11.37 -13.90 -11.22
CA ALA A 128 12.20 -15.09 -11.10
C ALA A 128 12.43 -15.79 -12.44
N GLN A 129 11.52 -15.62 -13.40
CA GLN A 129 11.66 -16.20 -14.74
C GLN A 129 11.04 -15.26 -15.78
N GLN A 130 11.73 -15.05 -16.90
CA GLN A 130 11.21 -14.32 -18.06
C GLN A 130 11.04 -15.27 -19.24
N GLY A 131 9.87 -15.22 -19.88
CA GLY A 131 9.57 -16.01 -21.08
C GLY A 131 9.51 -15.14 -22.32
N ASP A 132 9.73 -15.74 -23.48
CA ASP A 132 9.49 -15.12 -24.78
C ASP A 132 8.38 -15.90 -25.50
N PRO A 133 7.21 -15.29 -25.75
CA PRO A 133 6.10 -15.97 -26.41
C PRO A 133 6.40 -16.30 -27.88
N LYS A 134 7.40 -15.68 -28.51
CA LYS A 134 7.73 -15.91 -29.92
C LYS A 134 8.74 -17.03 -30.12
N THR A 135 9.47 -17.41 -29.07
CA THR A 135 10.48 -18.46 -29.16
C THR A 135 10.06 -19.63 -28.28
N ASN A 136 10.13 -20.86 -28.81
CA ASN A 136 9.92 -22.09 -28.02
C ASN A 136 11.12 -22.36 -27.07
N THR A 137 11.81 -21.32 -26.63
CA THR A 137 12.99 -21.42 -25.77
C THR A 137 12.57 -21.57 -24.31
N LYS A 138 13.42 -22.24 -23.52
CA LYS A 138 13.18 -22.39 -22.08
C LYS A 138 13.18 -21.01 -21.42
N PRO A 139 12.28 -20.73 -20.46
CA PRO A 139 12.26 -19.47 -19.73
C PRO A 139 13.63 -19.16 -19.12
N GLN A 140 14.10 -17.93 -19.28
CA GLN A 140 15.33 -17.47 -18.67
C GLN A 140 15.12 -17.33 -17.16
N ARG A 141 15.96 -17.98 -16.35
CA ARG A 141 15.98 -17.75 -14.91
C ARG A 141 16.55 -16.37 -14.64
N LEU A 142 15.83 -15.59 -13.86
CA LEU A 142 16.21 -14.25 -13.43
C LEU A 142 16.11 -14.17 -11.91
N SER A 143 16.64 -13.08 -11.36
CA SER A 143 16.48 -12.73 -9.96
C SER A 143 16.67 -11.22 -9.84
N ARG A 144 15.65 -10.46 -10.21
CA ARG A 144 15.70 -8.99 -10.15
C ARG A 144 14.35 -8.42 -9.74
N TRP A 145 14.40 -7.18 -9.30
CA TRP A 145 13.24 -6.42 -8.88
C TRP A 145 12.87 -5.40 -9.96
N GLU A 146 11.57 -5.19 -10.12
CA GLU A 146 10.99 -4.16 -10.98
C GLU A 146 10.11 -3.27 -10.10
N THR A 147 10.22 -1.95 -10.27
CA THR A 147 9.41 -0.97 -9.54
C THR A 147 8.13 -0.70 -10.31
N LEU A 148 6.97 -0.60 -9.67
CA LEU A 148 5.73 -0.25 -10.37
C LEU A 148 5.68 1.25 -10.69
N ASP A 149 4.97 1.59 -11.75
CA ASP A 149 4.71 2.97 -12.17
C ASP A 149 3.66 3.62 -11.25
N LEU A 150 4.16 4.26 -10.19
CA LEU A 150 3.38 5.09 -9.29
C LEU A 150 3.69 6.54 -9.64
N ALA A 151 2.67 7.30 -10.07
CA ALA A 151 2.84 8.69 -10.45
C ALA A 151 3.32 9.57 -9.27
N THR A 152 2.77 9.31 -8.08
CA THR A 152 3.13 9.93 -6.81
C THR A 152 2.92 8.93 -5.67
N PRO A 153 3.46 9.18 -4.46
CA PRO A 153 2.98 8.48 -3.28
C PRO A 153 1.45 8.56 -3.20
N ILE A 154 0.82 7.44 -2.86
CA ILE A 154 -0.63 7.33 -2.73
C ILE A 154 -1.00 7.23 -1.26
N SER A 155 -1.97 8.04 -0.84
CA SER A 155 -2.60 7.91 0.48
C SER A 155 -3.82 7.02 0.36
N VAL A 156 -3.92 6.02 1.23
CA VAL A 156 -5.01 5.04 1.25
C VAL A 156 -5.63 5.04 2.63
N ASP A 157 -6.94 5.31 2.70
CA ASP A 157 -7.72 5.19 3.93
C ASP A 157 -8.23 3.75 4.06
N LEU A 158 -7.61 2.99 4.96
CA LEU A 158 -7.92 1.59 5.19
C LEU A 158 -9.30 1.37 5.79
N LEU A 159 -9.90 2.36 6.47
CA LEU A 159 -11.27 2.23 6.97
C LEU A 159 -12.28 2.43 5.84
N LYS A 160 -12.03 3.38 4.93
CA LYS A 160 -12.88 3.56 3.74
C LYS A 160 -12.80 2.38 2.78
N LEU A 161 -11.62 1.78 2.62
CA LEU A 161 -11.49 0.53 1.85
C LEU A 161 -12.35 -0.62 2.41
N ALA A 162 -12.65 -0.60 3.71
CA ALA A 162 -13.51 -1.60 4.34
C ALA A 162 -15.01 -1.30 4.12
N ASP A 163 -15.36 -0.03 3.91
CA ASP A 163 -16.73 0.40 3.62
C ASP A 163 -17.06 0.32 2.11
N GLU A 164 -16.04 0.44 1.25
CA GLU A 164 -16.16 0.34 -0.20
C GLU A 164 -15.90 -1.11 -0.65
N ASP A 165 -16.93 -1.81 -1.15
CA ASP A 165 -16.84 -3.18 -1.73
C ASP A 165 -16.03 -3.22 -3.05
N SER A 166 -15.10 -2.28 -3.29
CA SER A 166 -14.39 -2.15 -4.55
C SER A 166 -12.90 -1.86 -4.34
N PRO A 167 -12.00 -2.61 -5.01
CA PRO A 167 -10.57 -2.33 -4.97
C PRO A 167 -10.23 -0.95 -5.53
N VAL A 168 -9.29 -0.27 -4.89
CA VAL A 168 -8.67 0.96 -5.37
C VAL A 168 -7.47 0.62 -6.23
N LEU A 169 -7.47 1.10 -7.47
CA LEU A 169 -6.33 0.99 -8.38
C LEU A 169 -5.19 1.91 -7.91
N VAL A 170 -4.02 1.33 -7.67
CA VAL A 170 -2.84 2.06 -7.19
C VAL A 170 -1.80 2.26 -8.28
N ALA A 171 -1.57 1.25 -9.12
CA ALA A 171 -0.57 1.32 -10.17
C ALA A 171 -0.95 0.50 -11.40
N VAL A 172 -0.54 0.98 -12.57
CA VAL A 172 -0.62 0.24 -13.84
C VAL A 172 0.77 0.22 -14.44
N SER A 173 1.33 -0.97 -14.67
CA SER A 173 2.72 -1.10 -15.12
C SER A 173 2.86 -2.08 -16.27
N LYS A 174 3.59 -1.67 -17.32
CA LYS A 174 4.00 -2.58 -18.39
C LYS A 174 5.33 -3.22 -18.01
N LEU A 175 5.30 -4.50 -17.68
CA LEU A 175 6.47 -5.24 -17.18
C LEU A 175 6.79 -6.42 -18.08
N ALA A 176 7.99 -6.97 -17.94
CA ALA A 176 8.41 -8.20 -18.61
C ALA A 176 7.40 -9.34 -18.37
N ALA A 177 7.04 -10.07 -19.41
CA ALA A 177 6.28 -11.29 -19.28
C ALA A 177 7.11 -12.36 -18.54
N GLY A 178 6.52 -13.03 -17.57
CA GLY A 178 7.29 -13.91 -16.70
C GLY A 178 6.58 -14.36 -15.44
N ARG A 179 7.31 -15.15 -14.63
CA ARG A 179 6.87 -15.58 -13.30
C ARG A 179 7.52 -14.69 -12.25
N TYR A 180 6.68 -14.13 -11.40
CA TYR A 180 7.03 -13.31 -10.27
C TYR A 180 6.78 -14.08 -8.99
N THR A 181 7.52 -13.77 -7.92
CA THR A 181 7.47 -14.54 -6.67
C THR A 181 7.27 -13.70 -5.42
N GLN A 182 7.46 -12.39 -5.50
CA GLN A 182 7.31 -11.49 -4.37
C GLN A 182 6.76 -10.13 -4.80
N VAL A 183 6.07 -9.50 -3.86
CA VAL A 183 5.64 -8.10 -3.92
C VAL A 183 6.14 -7.40 -2.66
N ARG A 184 6.58 -6.15 -2.77
CA ARG A 184 6.94 -5.30 -1.64
C ARG A 184 6.27 -3.95 -1.74
N LEU A 185 5.70 -3.48 -0.64
CA LEU A 185 5.18 -2.13 -0.50
C LEU A 185 6.11 -1.38 0.44
N TYR A 186 6.46 -0.16 0.04
CA TYR A 186 7.23 0.76 0.85
C TYR A 186 6.26 1.80 1.38
N ILE A 187 5.95 1.68 2.67
CA ILE A 187 5.11 2.62 3.38
C ILE A 187 6.01 3.72 3.94
N ASP A 188 5.70 4.95 3.58
CA ASP A 188 6.42 6.14 4.03
C ASP A 188 5.90 6.61 5.39
N GLU A 189 4.58 6.70 5.50
CA GLU A 189 3.87 7.20 6.67
C GLU A 189 2.62 6.37 6.95
N ALA A 190 2.22 6.33 8.21
CA ALA A 190 0.96 5.76 8.64
C ALA A 190 0.42 6.57 9.81
N PHE A 191 -0.81 7.04 9.72
CA PHE A 191 -1.43 7.85 10.77
C PHE A 191 -2.94 7.64 10.81
N GLY A 192 -3.54 7.90 11.95
CA GLY A 192 -4.98 7.76 12.17
C GLY A 192 -5.56 9.01 12.79
N GLU A 193 -6.79 9.32 12.42
CA GLU A 193 -7.55 10.44 12.98
C GLU A 193 -8.54 9.88 14.00
N LEU A 194 -8.54 10.44 15.20
CA LEU A 194 -9.48 10.10 16.26
C LEU A 194 -10.77 10.91 16.11
N ALA A 195 -11.86 10.48 16.77
CA ALA A 195 -13.15 11.18 16.71
C ALA A 195 -13.12 12.62 17.24
N ASN A 196 -12.07 13.00 17.99
CA ASN A 196 -11.84 14.36 18.46
C ASN A 196 -10.87 15.16 17.58
N GLU A 197 -10.62 14.70 16.33
CA GLU A 197 -9.72 15.30 15.33
C GLU A 197 -8.22 15.22 15.67
N ASP A 198 -7.85 14.57 16.77
CA ASP A 198 -6.44 14.33 17.10
C ASP A 198 -5.83 13.32 16.11
N VAL A 199 -4.62 13.62 15.63
CA VAL A 199 -3.85 12.74 14.73
C VAL A 199 -2.82 11.94 15.51
N VAL A 200 -2.88 10.62 15.36
CA VAL A 200 -1.93 9.67 15.95
C VAL A 200 -1.04 9.10 14.86
N GLN A 201 0.27 9.28 14.99
CA GLN A 201 1.26 8.65 14.13
C GLN A 201 1.51 7.20 14.53
N PHE A 202 1.47 6.28 13.56
CA PHE A 202 1.70 4.87 13.79
C PHE A 202 3.17 4.51 13.59
N LYS A 203 3.69 3.64 14.47
CA LYS A 203 4.95 2.95 14.20
C LYS A 203 4.71 1.85 13.18
N ILE A 204 5.48 1.86 12.08
CA ILE A 204 5.47 0.79 11.09
C ILE A 204 6.59 -0.20 11.45
N PRO A 205 6.29 -1.45 11.84
CA PRO A 205 7.28 -2.44 12.23
C PRO A 205 8.03 -2.97 11.01
N GLY A 206 9.32 -3.25 11.19
CA GLY A 206 10.23 -3.72 10.14
C GLY A 206 11.30 -2.70 9.80
N LYS A 207 12.28 -3.10 8.98
CA LYS A 207 13.31 -2.19 8.49
C LYS A 207 12.72 -1.34 7.37
N ASN A 208 12.70 -0.02 7.55
CA ASN A 208 12.34 0.98 6.53
C ASN A 208 10.88 0.94 6.01
N GLY A 209 9.90 0.51 6.83
CA GLY A 209 8.48 0.56 6.44
C GLY A 209 8.09 -0.40 5.31
N ILE A 210 8.83 -1.50 5.15
CA ILE A 210 8.64 -2.45 4.05
C ILE A 210 7.67 -3.56 4.44
N VAL A 211 6.58 -3.71 3.69
CA VAL A 211 5.65 -4.83 3.76
C VAL A 211 5.99 -5.81 2.64
N LYS A 212 6.18 -7.09 2.97
CA LYS A 212 6.57 -8.12 2.00
C LYS A 212 5.47 -9.16 1.84
N VAL A 213 5.21 -9.55 0.60
CA VAL A 213 4.41 -10.74 0.26
C VAL A 213 5.22 -11.71 -0.57
N VAL A 214 5.24 -12.97 -0.14
CA VAL A 214 5.79 -14.08 -0.92
C VAL A 214 4.64 -14.84 -1.56
N LYS A 215 4.21 -14.39 -2.74
CA LYS A 215 3.20 -15.09 -3.53
C LYS A 215 3.61 -15.09 -5.00
N SER A 216 3.53 -16.26 -5.63
CA SER A 216 3.85 -16.39 -7.05
C SER A 216 2.68 -15.96 -7.92
N PHE A 217 2.98 -15.21 -8.98
CA PHE A 217 2.03 -14.84 -10.02
C PHE A 217 2.74 -14.80 -11.38
N LYS A 218 1.96 -14.72 -12.47
CA LYS A 218 2.49 -14.69 -13.82
C LYS A 218 1.94 -13.46 -14.53
N ILE A 219 2.80 -12.80 -15.31
CA ILE A 219 2.39 -11.81 -16.29
C ILE A 219 2.59 -12.44 -17.67
N ASP A 220 1.51 -12.55 -18.44
CA ASP A 220 1.56 -13.05 -19.81
C ASP A 220 1.90 -11.94 -20.80
N ALA A 221 2.64 -12.28 -21.85
CA ALA A 221 2.98 -11.33 -22.90
C ALA A 221 1.72 -10.90 -23.66
N GLY A 222 1.54 -9.59 -23.81
CA GLY A 222 0.31 -8.98 -24.34
C GLY A 222 -0.91 -9.10 -23.42
N GLY A 223 -0.80 -9.85 -22.33
CA GLY A 223 -1.88 -10.09 -21.38
C GLY A 223 -2.03 -8.97 -20.36
N GLN A 224 -3.14 -9.04 -19.64
CA GLN A 224 -3.40 -8.26 -18.45
C GLN A 224 -3.37 -9.20 -17.25
N THR A 225 -2.83 -8.74 -16.15
CA THR A 225 -2.81 -9.45 -14.88
C THR A 225 -3.22 -8.47 -13.81
N THR A 226 -4.23 -8.82 -13.03
CA THR A 226 -4.66 -8.00 -11.91
C THR A 226 -4.15 -8.63 -10.62
N LEU A 227 -3.55 -7.82 -9.76
CA LEU A 227 -3.09 -8.22 -8.45
C LEU A 227 -3.72 -7.31 -7.40
N THR A 228 -4.64 -7.86 -6.62
CA THR A 228 -5.32 -7.14 -5.54
C THR A 228 -4.73 -7.54 -4.21
N MET A 229 -4.26 -6.57 -3.43
CA MET A 229 -3.78 -6.75 -2.07
C MET A 229 -4.86 -6.34 -1.07
N GLU A 230 -5.40 -7.30 -0.33
CA GLU A 230 -6.39 -7.05 0.70
C GLU A 230 -5.72 -6.70 2.02
N PHE A 231 -6.07 -5.55 2.60
CA PHE A 231 -5.67 -5.13 3.94
C PHE A 231 -6.75 -5.50 4.97
N ASP A 232 -6.34 -5.92 6.15
CA ASP A 232 -7.24 -6.07 7.30
C ASP A 232 -6.93 -4.98 8.33
N PRO A 233 -7.68 -3.87 8.37
CA PRO A 233 -7.40 -2.77 9.30
C PRO A 233 -7.50 -3.21 10.78
N LEU A 234 -8.45 -4.12 11.10
CA LEU A 234 -8.70 -4.59 12.46
C LEU A 234 -7.57 -5.46 13.00
N LYS A 235 -6.92 -6.25 12.14
CA LYS A 235 -5.72 -7.00 12.51
C LYS A 235 -4.43 -6.19 12.32
N SER A 236 -4.50 -5.06 11.62
CA SER A 236 -3.34 -4.23 11.32
C SER A 236 -2.94 -3.26 12.42
N ILE A 237 -3.88 -2.75 13.23
CA ILE A 237 -3.52 -1.86 14.35
C ILE A 237 -3.34 -2.66 15.63
N LYS A 238 -2.23 -2.42 16.32
CA LYS A 238 -1.99 -2.90 17.69
C LYS A 238 -1.68 -1.73 18.61
N LYS A 239 -2.43 -1.63 19.70
CA LYS A 239 -2.11 -0.73 20.81
C LYS A 239 -1.01 -1.35 21.67
N SER A 240 0.05 -0.59 21.94
CA SER A 240 1.21 -1.00 22.73
C SER A 240 1.52 0.09 23.75
N GLY A 241 0.83 0.05 24.90
CA GLY A 241 0.86 1.16 25.86
C GLY A 241 0.13 2.39 25.31
N ASN A 242 0.84 3.53 25.26
CA ASN A 242 0.33 4.77 24.64
C ASN A 242 0.61 4.85 23.13
N ASP A 243 1.39 3.93 22.58
CA ASP A 243 1.72 3.90 21.17
C ASP A 243 0.75 3.02 20.38
N TYR A 244 0.59 3.33 19.11
CA TYR A 244 -0.09 2.47 18.15
C TYR A 244 0.90 2.01 17.07
N ILE A 245 0.85 0.72 16.76
CA ILE A 245 1.70 0.06 15.78
C ILE A 245 0.80 -0.39 14.63
N LEU A 246 1.08 0.07 13.42
CA LEU A 246 0.45 -0.46 12.23
C LEU A 246 1.30 -1.61 11.71
N LYS A 247 0.86 -2.85 11.90
CA LYS A 247 1.42 -4.04 11.25
C LYS A 247 0.47 -4.44 10.12
N PRO A 248 0.68 -3.99 8.86
CA PRO A 248 -0.21 -4.35 7.76
C PRO A 248 -0.43 -5.86 7.74
N VAL A 249 -1.67 -6.31 7.79
CA VAL A 249 -2.01 -7.71 7.61
C VAL A 249 -2.63 -7.83 6.24
N ILE A 250 -2.02 -8.66 5.41
CA ILE A 250 -2.51 -8.92 4.07
C ILE A 250 -3.42 -10.13 4.17
N GLY A 251 -4.72 -9.91 4.01
CA GLY A 251 -5.73 -10.97 4.13
C GLY A 251 -5.60 -11.97 2.99
N LYS A 252 -5.55 -11.46 1.76
CA LYS A 252 -5.38 -12.24 0.54
C LYS A 252 -4.64 -11.44 -0.51
N MET A 253 -4.13 -12.17 -1.48
CA MET A 253 -3.69 -11.60 -2.75
C MET A 253 -4.40 -12.35 -3.87
N GLN A 254 -5.22 -11.67 -4.67
CA GLN A 254 -5.93 -12.26 -5.78
C GLN A 254 -5.16 -12.05 -7.07
N VAL A 255 -5.13 -13.06 -7.94
CA VAL A 255 -4.51 -12.97 -9.27
C VAL A 255 -5.60 -13.34 -10.26
N GLU A 256 -5.97 -12.39 -11.12
CA GLU A 256 -6.97 -12.53 -12.18
C GLU A 256 -6.32 -12.30 -13.55
#